data_AF-A0A7Z9MSD6-F1
#
_entry.id   AF-A0A7Z9MSD6-F1
#
_cell.length_a   1.000
_cell.length_b   1.000
_cell.length_c   1.000
_cell.angle_alpha   90.00
_cell.angle_beta   90.00
_cell.angle_gamma   90.00
#
_symmetry.space_group_name_H-M   'P 1'
#
loop_
_entity.id
_entity.type
_entity.pdbx_description
1 polymer ?
#
loop_
_entity_poly.entity_id
_entity_poly.type
_entity_poly.pdbx_seq_one_letter_code
_entity_poly.pdbx_strand_id
1 'polypeptide(L)' 'MKRKKFIQTSAVAGLGTAILPKLAFSDIVSNKRIKIGVIGTGLRGQWVLWLAAKYPEIDIP' A
#
# COMPACT_ATOMS: atom_id res chain seq x y z
N MET A 1 -19.36 -5.56 -8.24
CA MET A 1 -19.63 -4.97 -6.91
C MET A 1 -20.57 -3.77 -7.07
N LYS A 2 -21.66 -3.66 -6.30
CA LYS A 2 -22.59 -2.52 -6.41
C LYS A 2 -22.07 -1.31 -5.62
N ARG A 3 -22.18 -0.09 -6.16
CA ARG A 3 -21.64 1.17 -5.60
C ARG A 3 -22.03 1.41 -4.13
N LYS A 4 -23.27 1.10 -3.77
CA LYS A 4 -23.77 1.20 -2.38
C LYS A 4 -23.02 0.29 -1.40
N LYS A 5 -22.77 -0.98 -1.79
CA LYS A 5 -21.99 -1.90 -0.94
C LYS A 5 -20.56 -1.40 -0.76
N PHE A 6 -19.94 -0.89 -1.83
CA PHE A 6 -18.59 -0.33 -1.75
C PHE A 6 -18.50 0.86 -0.78
N ILE A 7 -19.44 1.80 -0.85
CA ILE A 7 -19.47 2.96 0.05
C ILE A 7 -19.66 2.52 1.50
N GLN A 8 -20.61 1.62 1.78
CA GLN A 8 -20.86 1.12 3.13
C GLN A 8 -19.64 0.40 3.71
N THR A 9 -19.02 -0.49 2.93
CA THR A 9 -17.82 -1.22 3.36
C THR A 9 -16.64 -0.27 3.60
N SER A 10 -16.42 0.71 2.71
CA SER A 10 -15.32 1.67 2.86
C SER A 10 -15.52 2.60 4.06
N ALA A 11 -16.75 3.02 4.33
CA ALA A 11 -17.07 3.85 5.50
C ALA A 11 -16.85 3.09 6.82
N VAL A 12 -17.31 1.84 6.91
CA VAL A 12 -17.09 0.99 8.10
C VAL A 12 -15.61 0.69 8.29
N ALA A 13 -14.89 0.35 7.21
CA ALA A 13 -13.45 0.13 7.27
C ALA A 13 -12.71 1.39 7.73
N GLY A 14 -13.04 2.57 7.18
CA GLY A 14 -12.41 3.84 7.54
C GLY A 14 -12.68 4.27 8.99
N LEU A 15 -13.89 4.03 9.50
CA LEU A 15 -14.19 4.26 10.93
C LEU A 15 -13.46 3.26 11.82
N GLY A 16 -13.41 1.99 11.41
CA GLY A 16 -12.67 0.95 12.12
C GLY A 16 -11.17 1.24 12.22
N THR A 17 -10.54 1.73 11.13
CA THR A 17 -9.13 2.11 11.13
C THR A 17 -8.85 3.36 11.94
N ALA A 18 -9.80 4.31 12.03
CA ALA A 18 -9.67 5.50 12.87
C ALA A 18 -9.73 5.18 14.38
N ILE A 19 -10.57 4.21 14.78
CA ILE A 19 -10.75 3.83 16.19
C ILE A 19 -9.68 2.82 16.64
N LEU A 20 -9.32 1.88 15.76
CA LEU A 20 -8.35 0.82 16.04
C LEU A 20 -7.24 0.86 14.99
N PRO A 21 -6.37 1.89 15.04
CA PRO A 21 -5.26 2.02 14.10
C PRO A 21 -4.31 0.83 14.19
N LYS A 22 -4.22 0.21 15.37
CA LYS A 22 -3.48 -1.04 15.56
C LYS A 22 -4.05 -2.13 14.64
N LEU A 23 -5.34 -2.43 14.57
CA LEU A 23 -5.84 -3.48 13.64
C LEU A 23 -5.60 -3.19 12.15
N ALA A 24 -5.52 -1.92 11.77
CA ALA A 24 -5.25 -1.51 10.39
C ALA A 24 -3.76 -1.50 10.04
N PHE A 25 -2.89 -1.26 11.02
CA PHE A 25 -1.47 -0.98 10.84
C PHE A 25 -0.56 -1.78 11.80
N SER A 26 -1.07 -2.80 12.51
CA SER A 26 -0.31 -3.64 13.47
C SER A 26 0.47 -4.70 12.73
N ASP A 27 1.43 -4.18 12.00
CA ASP A 27 2.85 -4.38 12.18
C ASP A 27 3.36 -3.72 10.90
N ILE A 28 3.43 -2.38 10.87
CA ILE A 28 4.35 -1.73 9.92
C ILE A 28 5.71 -2.24 10.37
N VAL A 29 6.07 -3.35 9.74
CA VAL A 29 7.03 -4.31 10.25
C VAL A 29 8.30 -3.55 10.59
N SER A 30 8.92 -3.89 11.72
CA SER A 30 10.31 -3.58 12.01
C SER A 30 11.25 -4.31 11.03
N ASN A 31 10.89 -4.39 9.74
CA ASN A 31 11.69 -4.94 8.68
C ASN A 31 12.35 -3.75 8.00
N LYS A 32 13.68 -3.70 8.14
CA LYS A 32 14.52 -2.65 7.57
C LYS A 32 14.44 -2.61 6.04
N ARG A 33 13.80 -3.60 5.39
CA ARG A 33 13.67 -3.75 3.94
C ARG A 33 12.20 -3.89 3.53
N ILE A 34 11.76 -3.12 2.54
CA ILE A 34 10.39 -3.02 2.02
C ILE A 34 10.32 -3.72 0.66
N LYS A 35 9.40 -4.69 0.49
CA LYS A 35 9.16 -5.34 -0.81
C LYS A 35 8.13 -4.58 -1.63
N ILE A 36 8.47 -4.18 -2.85
CA ILE A 36 7.60 -3.39 -3.72
C ILE A 36 7.34 -4.13 -5.03
N GLY A 37 6.08 -4.50 -5.28
CA GLY A 37 5.61 -4.98 -6.59
C GLY A 37 4.96 -3.85 -7.38
N VAL A 38 5.30 -3.71 -8.67
CA VAL A 38 4.77 -2.64 -9.53
C VAL A 38 3.91 -3.23 -10.64
N ILE A 39 2.66 -2.76 -10.74
CA ILE A 39 1.72 -3.14 -11.80
C ILE A 39 1.57 -1.95 -12.76
N GLY A 40 1.82 -2.19 -14.06
CA GLY A 40 1.77 -1.16 -15.09
C GLY A 40 3.09 -0.37 -15.23
N THR A 41 4.10 -1.02 -15.80
CA THR A 41 5.44 -0.47 -16.06
C THR A 41 5.52 0.34 -17.37
N GLY A 42 4.50 1.17 -17.63
CA GLY A 42 4.54 2.15 -18.73
C GLY A 42 5.53 3.29 -18.45
N LEU A 43 5.58 4.31 -19.33
CA LEU A 43 6.54 5.43 -19.25
C LEU A 43 6.69 6.05 -17.85
N ARG A 44 5.57 6.35 -17.18
CA ARG A 44 5.58 6.90 -15.82
C ARG A 44 5.95 5.85 -14.76
N GLY A 45 5.50 4.61 -14.94
CA GLY A 45 5.79 3.50 -14.03
C GLY A 45 7.28 3.14 -14.01
N GLN A 46 7.97 3.21 -15.15
CA GLN A 46 9.42 2.97 -15.23
C GLN A 46 10.22 4.02 -14.49
N TRP A 47 9.84 5.30 -14.59
CA TRP A 47 10.53 6.36 -13.85
C TRP A 47 10.37 6.20 -12.32
N VAL A 48 9.18 5.82 -11.87
CA VAL A 48 8.92 5.54 -10.45
C VAL A 48 9.69 4.30 -9.98
N LEU A 49 9.74 3.24 -10.80
CA LEU A 49 10.53 2.04 -10.50
C LEU A 49 12.03 2.36 -10.43
N TRP A 50 12.53 3.19 -11.34
CA TRP A 50 13.92 3.66 -11.34
C TRP A 50 14.27 4.46 -10.09
N LEU A 51 13.35 5.30 -9.60
CA LEU A 51 13.54 5.99 -8.34
C LEU A 51 13.54 5.03 -7.15
N ALA A 52 12.60 4.09 -7.11
CA ALA A 52 12.48 3.10 -6.04
C ALA A 52 13.74 2.22 -5.95
N ALA A 53 14.33 1.83 -7.08
CA ALA A 53 15.54 1.01 -7.12
C ALA A 53 16.80 1.70 -6.55
N LYS A 54 16.79 3.02 -6.31
CA LYS A 54 17.92 3.74 -5.71
C LYS A 54 18.01 3.60 -4.19
N TYR A 55 16.94 3.17 -3.54
CA TYR A 55 16.89 3.07 -2.10
C TYR A 55 17.32 1.67 -1.66
N PRO A 56 18.40 1.53 -0.87
CA PRO A 56 18.92 0.22 -0.47
C PRO A 56 17.97 -0.56 0.44
N GLU A 57 16.99 0.10 1.06
CA GLU A 57 15.92 -0.53 1.82
C GLU A 57 14.82 -1.14 0.94
N ILE A 58 14.81 -0.90 -0.37
CA ILE A 58 13.76 -1.40 -1.27
C ILE A 58 14.20 -2.69 -1.97
N ASP A 59 13.34 -3.70 -1.91
CA ASP A 59 13.48 -4.97 -2.60
C ASP A 59 12.38 -5.08 -3.67
N ILE A 60 12.79 -5.15 -4.94
CA ILE A 60 11.89 -5.24 -6.09
C ILE A 60 12.03 -6.66 -6.65
N PRO A 61 11.04 -7.55 -6.45
CA PRO A 61 11.09 -8.93 -6.94
C PRO A 61 10.90 -9.03 -8.45
#